data_AF-A0A180H3H8-F1
#
_entry.id   AF-A0A180H3H8-F1
#
_cell.length_a   1.000
_cell.length_b   1.000
_cell.length_c   1.000
_cell.angle_alpha   90.00
_cell.angle_beta   90.00
_cell.angle_gamma   90.00
#
_symmetry.space_group_name_H-M   'P 1'
#
loop_
_entity.id
_entity.type
_entity.pdbx_description
1 polymer ?
#
loop_
_entity_poly.entity_id
_entity_poly.type
_entity_poly.pdbx_seq_one_letter_code
_entity_poly.pdbx_strand_id
1 'polypeptide(L)'
;MDEAVQVGTCYASLAYFGHALEKLLHGAIEAAASQRPRPTDGEERADDGAGEEMARVARFLDHFAPALQVVAGCARKIDVSLWPRLFGAVGPPRRLFESALAQDRLSVAAAFLLLLPHYSPADDGLDEGSADSLAADAQRLLASAVAATNWPLCKELMRFLAALDASGARLRRALAVAGIRTAAAPPGGSL
;
A
#
# COMPACT_ATOMS: atom_id res chain seq x y z
N MET A 1 12.13 -15.73 -17.60
CA MET A 1 11.12 -14.80 -17.05
C MET A 1 10.04 -14.55 -18.10
N ASP A 2 10.44 -14.28 -19.34
CA ASP A 2 9.57 -14.03 -20.49
C ASP A 2 8.52 -15.12 -20.76
N GLU A 3 8.90 -16.40 -20.69
CA GLU A 3 7.94 -17.51 -20.84
C GLU A 3 6.84 -17.49 -19.77
N ALA A 4 7.21 -17.23 -18.51
CA ALA A 4 6.24 -17.18 -17.42
C ALA A 4 5.28 -16.00 -17.59
N VAL A 5 5.80 -14.85 -18.01
CA VAL A 5 4.98 -13.66 -18.31
C VAL A 5 4.03 -13.96 -19.46
N GLN A 6 4.51 -14.56 -20.55
CA GLN A 6 3.69 -14.92 -21.70
C GLN A 6 2.54 -15.85 -21.31
N VAL A 7 2.83 -16.88 -20.51
CA VAL A 7 1.80 -17.79 -19.98
C VAL A 7 0.81 -17.01 -19.10
N GLY A 8 1.30 -16.17 -18.19
CA GLY A 8 0.44 -15.34 -17.33
C GLY A 8 -0.47 -14.40 -18.13
N THR A 9 0.03 -13.80 -19.21
CA THR A 9 -0.74 -12.91 -20.09
C THR A 9 -1.91 -13.64 -20.74
N CYS A 10 -1.76 -14.91 -21.11
CA CYS A 10 -2.87 -15.72 -21.64
C CYS A 10 -4.03 -15.88 -20.66
N TYR A 11 -3.77 -15.75 -19.36
CA TYR A 11 -4.74 -15.92 -18.28
C TYR A 11 -5.14 -14.61 -17.60
N ALA A 12 -4.56 -13.47 -18.00
CA ALA A 12 -4.72 -12.19 -17.32
C ALA A 12 -6.15 -11.62 -17.37
N SER A 13 -6.99 -12.09 -18.31
CA SER A 13 -8.39 -11.70 -18.44
C SER A 13 -9.33 -12.42 -17.47
N LEU A 14 -8.86 -13.46 -16.78
CA LEU A 14 -9.67 -14.24 -15.87
C LEU A 14 -9.93 -13.48 -14.56
N ALA A 15 -11.17 -13.49 -14.09
CA ALA A 15 -11.57 -12.78 -12.88
C ALA A 15 -10.78 -13.19 -11.62
N TYR A 16 -10.33 -14.46 -11.56
CA TYR A 16 -9.55 -15.01 -10.45
C TYR A 16 -8.03 -14.89 -10.63
N PHE A 17 -7.55 -14.29 -11.73
CA PHE A 17 -6.12 -14.16 -11.99
C PHE A 17 -5.41 -13.38 -10.88
N GLY A 18 -5.98 -12.26 -10.43
CA GLY A 18 -5.45 -11.50 -9.30
C GLY A 18 -5.34 -12.34 -8.02
N HIS A 19 -6.30 -13.25 -7.78
CA HIS A 19 -6.23 -14.17 -6.65
C HIS A 19 -5.12 -15.21 -6.82
N ALA A 20 -4.91 -15.73 -8.03
CA ALA A 20 -3.81 -16.64 -8.32
C ALA A 20 -2.44 -15.98 -8.08
N LEU A 21 -2.29 -14.71 -8.48
CA LEU A 21 -1.10 -13.92 -8.18
C LEU A 21 -0.91 -13.69 -6.67
N GLU A 22 -2.00 -13.48 -5.93
CA GLU A 22 -1.96 -13.35 -4.47
C GLU A 22 -1.51 -14.66 -3.79
N LYS A 23 -1.94 -15.81 -4.31
CA LYS A 23 -1.49 -17.12 -3.83
C LYS A 23 -0.02 -17.37 -4.16
N LEU A 24 0.44 -16.97 -5.35
CA LEU A 24 1.84 -17.04 -5.73
C LEU A 24 2.72 -16.21 -4.78
N LEU A 25 2.31 -14.97 -4.48
CA LEU A 25 3.03 -14.10 -3.56
C LEU A 25 3.09 -14.67 -2.14
N HIS A 26 1.95 -15.13 -1.60
CA HIS A 26 1.95 -15.79 -0.27
C HIS A 26 2.87 -17.01 -0.23
N GLY A 27 2.83 -17.87 -1.25
CA GLY A 27 3.69 -19.05 -1.30
C GLY A 27 5.17 -18.68 -1.28
N ALA A 28 5.57 -17.63 -1.99
CA ALA A 28 6.94 -17.12 -1.97
C ALA A 28 7.34 -16.59 -0.58
N ILE A 29 6.42 -15.92 0.13
CA ILE A 29 6.66 -15.42 1.50
C ILE A 29 6.85 -16.58 2.48
N GLU A 30 5.99 -17.60 2.39
CA GLU A 30 6.07 -18.80 3.24
C GLU A 30 7.33 -19.63 2.97
N ALA A 31 7.72 -19.77 1.69
CA ALA A 31 8.94 -20.45 1.29
C ALA A 31 10.18 -19.73 1.81
N ALA A 32 10.20 -18.39 1.71
CA ALA A 32 11.27 -17.56 2.26
C ALA A 32 11.28 -17.58 3.81
N ALA A 33 10.13 -17.80 4.45
CA ALA A 33 10.03 -17.85 5.91
C ALA A 33 10.46 -19.19 6.51
N SER A 34 10.23 -20.28 5.78
CA SER A 34 10.62 -21.64 6.17
C SER A 34 12.13 -21.87 6.07
N GLN A 35 12.85 -21.05 5.30
CA GLN A 35 14.30 -21.10 5.19
C GLN A 35 14.92 -20.42 6.42
N ARG A 36 15.43 -21.24 7.36
CA ARG A 36 16.21 -20.76 8.51
C ARG A 36 17.49 -20.08 8.03
N PRO A 37 17.95 -18.98 8.65
CA PRO A 37 19.33 -18.53 8.46
C PRO A 37 20.22 -19.67 8.97
N ARG A 38 21.02 -20.28 8.09
CA ARG A 38 22.04 -21.22 8.56
C ARG A 38 23.09 -20.42 9.35
N PRO A 39 23.48 -20.83 10.56
CA PRO A 39 24.66 -20.27 11.18
C PRO A 39 25.85 -20.71 10.32
N THR A 40 26.52 -19.77 9.67
CA THR A 40 27.77 -20.04 8.95
C THR A 40 28.89 -19.33 9.66
N ASP A 41 29.63 -20.10 10.46
CA ASP A 41 31.02 -19.79 10.75
C ASP A 41 31.77 -19.82 9.42
N GLY A 42 32.22 -18.66 8.95
CA GLY A 42 33.18 -18.54 7.84
C GLY A 42 32.59 -18.70 6.43
N GLU A 43 32.27 -17.54 5.83
CA GLU A 43 32.33 -17.23 4.40
C GLU A 43 31.37 -17.96 3.41
N GLU A 44 30.76 -17.12 2.56
CA GLU A 44 30.05 -17.38 1.30
C GLU A 44 28.53 -17.71 1.31
N ARG A 45 27.74 -16.61 1.23
CA ARG A 45 26.59 -16.40 0.31
C ARG A 45 25.67 -17.62 0.01
N ALA A 46 24.96 -18.11 1.02
CA ALA A 46 23.87 -19.08 0.83
C ALA A 46 22.50 -18.58 1.32
N ASP A 47 22.34 -17.28 1.57
CA ASP A 47 21.07 -16.63 1.96
C ASP A 47 20.32 -16.03 0.74
N ASP A 48 20.94 -16.05 -0.45
CA ASP A 48 20.45 -15.37 -1.65
C ASP A 48 19.21 -16.05 -2.27
N GLY A 49 19.00 -17.37 -2.08
CA GLY A 49 17.97 -18.12 -2.80
C GLY A 49 16.53 -17.68 -2.51
N ALA A 50 16.17 -17.50 -1.23
CA ALA A 50 14.83 -17.06 -0.82
C ALA A 50 14.54 -15.61 -1.22
N GLY A 51 15.53 -14.72 -1.01
CA GLY A 51 15.44 -13.32 -1.42
C GLY A 51 15.34 -13.17 -2.93
N GLU A 52 16.12 -13.96 -3.68
CA GLU A 52 16.07 -14.00 -5.14
C GLU A 52 14.75 -14.51 -5.68
N GLU A 53 14.15 -15.54 -5.06
CA GLU A 53 12.84 -16.04 -5.42
C GLU A 53 11.76 -14.96 -5.19
N MET A 54 11.78 -14.31 -4.03
CA MET A 54 10.88 -13.21 -3.73
C MET A 54 11.01 -12.06 -4.73
N ALA A 55 12.24 -11.64 -5.04
CA ALA A 55 12.50 -10.59 -6.02
C ALA A 55 12.06 -11.02 -7.44
N ARG A 56 12.17 -12.30 -7.77
CA ARG A 56 11.70 -12.85 -9.05
C ARG A 56 10.18 -12.85 -9.15
N VAL A 57 9.48 -13.20 -8.07
CA VAL A 57 8.02 -13.12 -7.99
C VAL A 57 7.55 -11.67 -8.04
N ALA A 58 8.21 -10.75 -7.32
CA ALA A 58 7.91 -9.31 -7.38
C ALA A 58 8.03 -8.76 -8.81
N ARG A 59 9.15 -9.02 -9.49
CA ARG A 59 9.35 -8.63 -10.90
C ARG A 59 8.31 -9.26 -11.82
N PHE A 60 7.90 -10.50 -11.59
CA PHE A 60 6.86 -11.14 -12.37
C PHE A 60 5.51 -10.43 -12.18
N LEU A 61 5.14 -10.11 -10.93
CA LEU A 61 3.90 -9.40 -10.62
C LEU A 61 3.82 -8.05 -11.35
N ASP A 62 4.90 -7.29 -11.41
CA ASP A 62 4.95 -5.96 -12.04
C ASP A 62 4.52 -5.93 -13.52
N HIS A 63 4.48 -7.08 -14.21
CA HIS A 63 3.98 -7.18 -15.59
C HIS A 63 2.45 -7.14 -15.69
N PHE A 64 1.75 -7.27 -14.56
CA PHE A 64 0.30 -7.41 -14.54
C PHE A 64 -0.38 -6.25 -13.84
N ALA A 65 -1.47 -5.77 -14.45
CA ALA A 65 -2.31 -4.72 -13.89
C ALA A 65 -2.63 -4.92 -12.39
N PRO A 66 -3.04 -6.08 -11.86
CA PRO A 66 -3.38 -6.22 -10.44
C PRO A 66 -2.20 -6.19 -9.45
N ALA A 67 -0.93 -6.05 -9.87
CA ALA A 67 0.26 -6.16 -9.01
C ALA A 67 0.16 -5.40 -7.68
N LEU A 68 -0.06 -4.09 -7.74
CA LEU A 68 -0.15 -3.23 -6.56
C LEU A 68 -1.31 -3.63 -5.63
N GLN A 69 -2.44 -4.04 -6.19
CA GLN A 69 -3.59 -4.50 -5.42
C GLN A 69 -3.30 -5.83 -4.72
N VAL A 70 -2.59 -6.74 -5.40
CA VAL A 70 -2.16 -8.03 -4.86
C VAL A 70 -1.20 -7.82 -3.69
N VAL A 71 -0.22 -6.93 -3.83
CA VAL A 71 0.74 -6.60 -2.76
C VAL A 71 0.02 -6.03 -1.55
N ALA A 72 -0.86 -5.03 -1.72
CA ALA A 72 -1.63 -4.46 -0.61
C ALA A 72 -2.55 -5.49 0.05
N GLY A 73 -3.19 -6.35 -0.75
CA GLY A 73 -4.06 -7.43 -0.28
C GLY A 73 -3.29 -8.49 0.52
N CYS A 74 -2.09 -8.85 0.08
CA CYS A 74 -1.21 -9.78 0.76
C CYS A 74 -0.69 -9.19 2.08
N ALA A 75 -0.20 -7.95 2.08
CA ALA A 75 0.31 -7.28 3.28
C ALA A 75 -0.73 -7.25 4.43
N ARG A 76 -2.03 -7.12 4.11
CA ARG A 76 -3.13 -7.14 5.08
C ARG A 76 -3.47 -8.52 5.64
N LYS A 77 -3.00 -9.59 5.01
CA LYS A 77 -3.34 -10.98 5.36
C LYS A 77 -2.18 -11.71 6.03
N ILE A 78 -0.96 -11.20 5.89
CA ILE A 78 0.24 -11.74 6.53
C ILE A 78 0.53 -11.02 7.85
N ASP A 79 1.32 -11.68 8.71
CA ASP A 79 1.84 -11.07 9.93
C ASP A 79 2.81 -9.92 9.63
N VAL A 80 2.77 -8.86 10.44
CA VAL A 80 3.62 -7.66 10.27
C VAL A 80 5.11 -7.99 10.37
N SER A 81 5.51 -9.04 11.09
CA SER A 81 6.90 -9.51 11.13
C SER A 81 7.45 -9.95 9.77
N LEU A 82 6.58 -10.29 8.81
CA LEU A 82 6.97 -10.68 7.45
C LEU A 82 7.02 -9.48 6.49
N TRP A 83 6.59 -8.29 6.91
CA TRP A 83 6.58 -7.08 6.08
C TRP A 83 7.97 -6.65 5.60
N PRO A 84 9.06 -6.73 6.39
CA PRO A 84 10.41 -6.41 5.90
C PRO A 84 10.81 -7.28 4.71
N ARG A 85 10.38 -8.54 4.66
CA ARG A 85 10.65 -9.45 3.53
C ARG A 85 9.84 -9.09 2.29
N LEU A 86 8.53 -8.85 2.48
CA LEU A 86 7.66 -8.43 1.38
C LEU A 86 8.15 -7.11 0.79
N PHE A 87 8.20 -6.04 1.59
CA PHE A 87 8.55 -4.70 1.15
C PHE A 87 10.04 -4.54 0.82
N GLY A 88 10.91 -5.44 1.30
CA GLY A 88 12.29 -5.53 0.83
C GLY A 88 12.38 -5.92 -0.66
N ALA A 89 11.43 -6.70 -1.17
CA ALA A 89 11.42 -7.15 -2.56
C ALA A 89 10.56 -6.29 -3.49
N VAL A 90 9.37 -5.86 -3.04
CA VAL A 90 8.46 -5.04 -3.85
C VAL A 90 8.72 -3.53 -3.71
N GLY A 91 9.52 -3.14 -2.71
CA GLY A 91 9.77 -1.75 -2.33
C GLY A 91 8.87 -1.27 -1.19
N PRO A 92 9.20 -0.11 -0.58
CA PRO A 92 8.50 0.38 0.61
C PRO A 92 7.06 0.79 0.28
N PRO A 93 6.10 0.63 1.23
CA PRO A 93 4.70 0.98 1.04
C PRO A 93 4.48 2.41 0.58
N ARG A 94 5.32 3.35 1.03
CA ARG A 94 5.32 4.76 0.60
C ARG A 94 5.48 4.91 -0.90
N ARG A 95 6.49 4.24 -1.47
CA ARG A 95 6.74 4.28 -2.92
C ARG A 95 5.56 3.66 -3.69
N LEU A 96 4.99 2.58 -3.15
CA LEU A 96 3.84 1.91 -3.76
C LEU A 96 2.56 2.77 -3.69
N PHE A 97 2.37 3.52 -2.62
CA PHE A 97 1.31 4.52 -2.48
C PHE A 97 1.44 5.60 -3.57
N GLU A 98 2.61 6.22 -3.71
CA GLU A 98 2.84 7.25 -4.72
C GLU A 98 2.64 6.71 -6.14
N SER A 99 3.12 5.48 -6.41
CA SER A 99 2.92 4.80 -7.68
C SER A 99 1.44 4.54 -7.97
N ALA A 100 0.67 4.08 -6.98
CA ALA A 100 -0.76 3.87 -7.13
C ALA A 100 -1.52 5.18 -7.38
N LEU A 101 -1.14 6.27 -6.68
CA LEU A 101 -1.73 7.58 -6.86
C LEU A 101 -1.43 8.15 -8.26
N ALA A 102 -0.19 8.03 -8.73
CA ALA A 102 0.22 8.48 -10.06
C ALA A 102 -0.47 7.71 -11.21
N GLN A 103 -0.94 6.49 -10.94
CA GLN A 103 -1.70 5.66 -11.89
C GLN A 103 -3.22 5.83 -11.77
N ASP A 104 -3.72 6.80 -11.00
CA ASP A 104 -5.14 6.99 -10.68
C ASP A 104 -5.82 5.75 -10.05
N ARG A 105 -5.04 4.88 -9.40
CA ARG A 105 -5.53 3.67 -8.74
C ARG A 105 -5.90 3.97 -7.29
N LEU A 106 -6.89 4.83 -7.14
CA LEU A 106 -7.21 5.48 -5.87
C LEU A 106 -7.57 4.50 -4.74
N SER A 107 -8.28 3.42 -5.06
CA SER A 107 -8.62 2.37 -4.06
C SER A 107 -7.39 1.62 -3.58
N VAL A 108 -6.40 1.41 -4.46
CA VAL A 108 -5.13 0.75 -4.11
C VAL A 108 -4.24 1.69 -3.32
N ALA A 109 -4.18 2.97 -3.70
CA ALA A 109 -3.50 4.00 -2.91
C ALA A 109 -4.10 4.09 -1.49
N ALA A 110 -5.43 4.09 -1.37
CA ALA A 110 -6.10 4.06 -0.07
C ALA A 110 -5.70 2.82 0.76
N ALA A 111 -5.54 1.65 0.12
CA ALA A 111 -5.11 0.45 0.81
C ALA A 111 -3.68 0.58 1.36
N PHE A 112 -2.75 1.16 0.61
CA PHE A 112 -1.39 1.43 1.10
C PHE A 112 -1.35 2.50 2.19
N LEU A 113 -2.20 3.54 2.11
CA LEU A 113 -2.32 4.56 3.15
C LEU A 113 -2.62 3.96 4.53
N LEU A 114 -3.40 2.87 4.57
CA LEU A 114 -3.70 2.15 5.82
C LEU A 114 -2.55 1.29 6.33
N LEU A 115 -1.56 0.97 5.49
CA LEU A 115 -0.39 0.18 5.89
C LEU A 115 0.73 1.06 6.45
N LEU A 116 0.85 2.31 5.98
CA LEU A 116 1.89 3.26 6.39
C LEU A 116 2.05 3.42 7.92
N PRO A 117 0.99 3.56 8.74
CA PRO A 117 1.15 3.74 10.19
C PRO A 117 1.78 2.53 10.89
N HIS A 118 1.70 1.35 10.27
CA HIS A 118 2.20 0.09 10.82
C HIS A 118 3.56 -0.30 10.24
N TYR A 119 4.03 0.41 9.22
CA TYR A 119 5.31 0.17 8.59
C TYR A 119 6.32 1.18 9.12
N SER A 120 7.24 0.70 9.95
CA SER A 120 8.40 1.47 10.39
C SER A 120 9.64 0.87 9.74
N PRO A 121 10.21 1.50 8.70
CA PRO A 121 11.52 1.10 8.23
C PRO A 121 12.54 1.42 9.32
N ALA A 122 13.44 0.47 9.61
CA ALA A 122 14.32 0.53 10.77
C ALA A 122 15.42 1.61 10.69
N ASP A 123 15.56 2.37 9.59
CA ASP A 123 16.77 3.16 9.33
C ASP A 123 16.56 4.56 8.73
N ASP A 124 15.32 5.00 8.48
CA ASP A 124 15.12 6.14 7.57
C ASP A 124 15.00 7.48 8.30
N GLY A 125 14.79 7.49 9.62
CA GLY A 125 14.66 8.69 10.45
C GLY A 125 13.48 9.62 10.09
N LEU A 126 12.70 9.28 9.06
CA LEU A 126 11.52 9.98 8.59
C LEU A 126 10.28 9.34 9.21
N ASP A 127 9.54 10.11 10.02
CA ASP A 127 8.27 9.68 10.58
C ASP A 127 7.15 9.73 9.51
N GLU A 128 7.27 8.88 8.50
CA GLU A 128 6.30 8.75 7.41
C GLU A 128 4.92 8.28 7.91
N GLY A 129 4.90 7.62 9.07
CA GLY A 129 3.71 7.19 9.82
C GLY A 129 3.13 8.28 10.74
N SER A 130 3.72 9.47 10.80
CA SER A 130 3.18 10.59 11.59
C SER A 130 1.76 10.95 11.15
N ALA A 131 0.94 11.39 12.11
CA ALA A 131 -0.41 11.87 11.82
C ALA A 131 -0.42 13.06 10.83
N ASP A 132 0.66 13.85 10.78
CA ASP A 132 0.83 14.94 9.82
C ASP A 132 1.08 14.45 8.40
N SER A 133 2.00 13.49 8.22
CA SER A 133 2.28 12.87 6.93
C SER A 133 1.06 12.14 6.38
N LEU A 134 0.42 11.29 7.19
CA LEU A 134 -0.81 10.57 6.83
C LEU A 134 -1.94 11.50 6.43
N ALA A 135 -2.08 12.63 7.12
CA ALA A 135 -3.09 13.62 6.78
C ALA A 135 -2.79 14.30 5.44
N ALA A 136 -1.54 14.64 5.16
CA ALA A 136 -1.14 15.21 3.87
C ALA A 136 -1.39 14.23 2.71
N ASP A 137 -1.10 12.95 2.91
CA ASP A 137 -1.34 11.90 1.91
C ASP A 137 -2.83 11.67 1.68
N ALA A 138 -3.61 11.58 2.76
CA ALA A 138 -5.06 11.48 2.68
C ALA A 138 -5.70 12.70 2.00
N GLN A 139 -5.13 13.90 2.18
CA GLN A 139 -5.56 15.13 1.50
C GLN A 139 -5.32 15.05 -0.01
N ARG A 140 -4.14 14.62 -0.45
CA ARG A 140 -3.81 14.43 -1.88
C ARG A 140 -4.72 13.39 -2.52
N LEU A 141 -4.93 12.27 -1.83
CA LEU A 141 -5.81 11.21 -2.31
C LEU A 141 -7.28 11.66 -2.35
N LEU A 142 -7.74 12.46 -1.38
CA LEU A 142 -9.10 13.03 -1.38
C LEU A 142 -9.30 13.97 -2.56
N ALA A 143 -8.36 14.87 -2.84
CA ALA A 143 -8.45 15.76 -3.99
C ALA A 143 -8.55 14.98 -5.31
N SER A 144 -7.76 13.92 -5.45
CA SER A 144 -7.79 13.02 -6.61
C SER A 144 -9.11 12.24 -6.70
N ALA A 145 -9.66 11.76 -5.58
CA ALA A 145 -10.94 11.07 -5.52
C ALA A 145 -12.13 11.98 -5.87
N VAL A 146 -12.07 13.26 -5.48
CA VAL A 146 -13.07 14.26 -5.86
C VAL A 146 -13.00 14.55 -7.36
N ALA A 147 -11.81 14.72 -7.91
CA ALA A 147 -11.62 14.91 -9.35
C ALA A 147 -12.14 13.70 -10.17
N ALA A 148 -11.95 12.49 -9.65
CA ALA A 148 -12.46 11.25 -10.24
C ALA A 148 -13.95 10.97 -9.92
N THR A 149 -14.64 11.84 -9.18
CA THR A 149 -16.03 11.65 -8.70
C THR A 149 -16.28 10.35 -7.92
N ASN A 150 -15.25 9.82 -7.25
CA ASN A 150 -15.34 8.61 -6.45
C ASN A 150 -15.87 8.92 -5.04
N TRP A 151 -17.18 9.20 -4.95
CA TRP A 151 -17.84 9.59 -3.70
C TRP A 151 -17.72 8.56 -2.55
N PRO A 152 -17.79 7.24 -2.80
CA PRO A 152 -17.54 6.25 -1.74
C PRO A 152 -16.18 6.43 -1.09
N LEU A 153 -15.12 6.55 -1.90
CA LEU A 153 -13.77 6.76 -1.39
C LEU A 153 -13.61 8.11 -0.69
N CYS A 154 -14.20 9.18 -1.23
CA CYS A 154 -14.22 10.49 -0.56
C CYS A 154 -14.79 10.39 0.86
N LYS A 155 -15.90 9.66 1.03
CA LYS A 155 -16.53 9.45 2.35
C LYS A 155 -15.62 8.71 3.31
N GLU A 156 -14.93 7.67 2.85
CA GLU A 156 -13.98 6.93 3.66
C GLU A 156 -12.78 7.79 4.08
N LEU A 157 -12.22 8.56 3.16
CA LEU A 157 -11.09 9.45 3.43
C LEU A 157 -11.45 10.59 4.39
N MET A 158 -12.65 11.16 4.27
CA MET A 158 -13.13 12.16 5.23
C MET A 158 -13.26 11.59 6.65
N ARG A 159 -13.76 10.35 6.78
CA ARG A 159 -13.84 9.65 8.07
C ARG A 159 -12.45 9.37 8.64
N PHE A 160 -11.52 8.95 7.78
CA PHE A 160 -10.13 8.73 8.16
C PHE A 160 -9.47 10.01 8.68
N LEU A 161 -9.58 11.11 7.93
CA LEU A 161 -9.07 12.43 8.33
C LEU A 161 -9.68 12.96 9.63
N ALA A 162 -10.98 12.72 9.86
CA ALA A 162 -11.65 13.08 11.10
C ALA A 162 -11.15 12.23 12.30
N ALA A 163 -10.83 10.96 12.07
CA ALA A 163 -10.29 10.09 13.11
C ALA A 163 -8.86 10.47 13.53
N LEU A 164 -8.07 11.05 12.62
CA LEU A 164 -6.71 11.54 12.92
C LEU A 164 -6.68 12.82 13.76
N ASP A 165 -7.78 13.59 13.79
CA ASP A 165 -7.84 14.88 14.47
C ASP A 165 -9.26 15.21 14.95
N ALA A 166 -9.46 15.12 16.27
CA ALA A 166 -10.72 15.44 16.92
C ALA A 166 -11.15 16.90 16.76
N SER A 167 -10.22 17.83 16.47
CA SER A 167 -10.55 19.25 16.22
C SER A 167 -11.19 19.46 14.83
N GLY A 168 -11.08 18.48 13.93
CA GLY A 168 -11.54 18.55 12.55
C GLY A 168 -10.78 19.54 11.67
N ALA A 169 -9.66 20.11 12.14
CA ALA A 169 -8.85 21.05 11.38
C ALA A 169 -8.25 20.38 10.14
N ARG A 170 -7.77 19.13 10.28
CA ARG A 170 -7.24 18.34 9.15
C ARG A 170 -8.28 18.11 8.06
N LEU A 171 -9.50 17.75 8.46
CA LEU A 171 -10.62 17.55 7.55
C LEU A 171 -11.02 18.85 6.84
N ARG A 172 -11.16 19.96 7.58
CA ARG A 172 -11.48 21.27 6.98
C ARG A 172 -10.44 21.70 5.95
N ARG A 173 -9.15 21.52 6.26
CA ARG A 173 -8.06 21.79 5.32
C ARG A 173 -8.15 20.91 4.07
N ALA A 174 -8.43 19.62 4.25
CA ALA A 174 -8.59 18.68 3.13
C ALA A 174 -9.73 19.08 2.20
N LEU A 175 -10.87 19.47 2.76
CA LEU A 175 -12.04 19.89 2.00
C LEU A 175 -11.78 21.20 1.25
N ALA A 176 -11.06 22.14 1.87
CA ALA A 176 -10.65 23.37 1.20
C ALA A 176 -9.73 23.10 -0.01
N VAL A 177 -8.75 22.21 0.14
CA VAL A 177 -7.84 21.81 -0.96
C VAL A 177 -8.60 21.07 -2.07
N ALA A 178 -9.56 20.21 -1.70
CA ALA A 178 -10.38 19.48 -2.65
C ALA A 178 -11.49 20.32 -3.30
N GLY A 179 -11.61 21.62 -2.95
CA GLY A 179 -12.63 22.51 -3.49
C GLY A 179 -14.05 22.21 -2.99
N ILE A 180 -14.22 21.36 -1.97
CA ILE A 180 -15.52 21.06 -1.38
C ILE A 180 -15.87 22.17 -0.39
N ARG A 181 -16.88 22.97 -0.73
CA ARG A 181 -17.42 23.98 0.18
C ARG A 181 -18.13 23.31 1.35
N THR A 182 -17.56 23.44 2.55
CA THR A 182 -18.28 23.12 3.78
C THR A 182 -19.23 24.26 4.11
N ALA A 183 -20.51 23.98 4.36
CA ALA A 183 -21.39 24.97 4.96
C ALA A 183 -20.79 25.40 6.31
N ALA A 184 -20.69 26.72 6.53
CA ALA A 184 -20.19 27.25 7.79
C ALA A 184 -21.08 26.77 8.94
N ALA A 185 -20.46 26.36 10.05
CA ALA A 185 -21.19 26.04 11.28
C ALA A 185 -22.05 27.25 11.69
N PRO A 186 -23.32 27.06 12.09
CA PRO A 186 -24.12 28.17 12.57
C PRO A 186 -23.43 28.81 13.78
N PRO A 187 -23.32 30.15 13.85
CA PRO A 187 -22.72 30.82 14.99
C PRO A 187 -23.54 30.54 16.25
N GLY A 188 -22.88 29.94 17.25
CA GLY A 188 -23.27 29.83 18.66
C GLY A 188 -24.75 29.98 19.00
N GLY A 189 -25.47 28.84 19.07
CA GLY A 189 -26.67 28.74 19.89
C GLY A 189 -26.27 28.56 21.34
N SER A 190 -26.08 29.66 22.07
CA SER A 190 -26.01 29.62 23.53
C SER A 190 -27.40 29.27 24.08
N LEU A 191 -27.47 28.19 24.86
CA LEU A 191 -28.55 27.94 25.82
C LEU A 191 -28.46 28.92 27.00
#